data_AF-A0A970QJM5-F1
#
_entry.id   AF-A0A970QJM5-F1
#
_cell.length_a   1.000
_cell.length_b   1.000
_cell.length_c   1.000
_cell.angle_alpha   90.00
_cell.angle_beta   90.00
_cell.angle_gamma   90.00
#
_symmetry.space_group_name_H-M   'P 1'
#
loop_
_entity.id
_entity.type
_entity.pdbx_description
1 polymer ?
#
loop_
_entity_poly.entity_id
_entity_poly.type
_entity_poly.pdbx_seq_one_letter_code
_entity_poly.pdbx_strand_id
1 'polypeptide(L)'
;MQDGFSEVKLFQVHPDKTAEFEMLIRQVAAEQQLQPGCRDIRCIKRFFTIDGVEPGQPPRELTRVVKCVKYYAYWEFDSKESYGKAIAWFFDRYGKQIMKLLIMPFDIHCGDRIA
;
A
#
# COMPACT_ATOMS: atom_id res chain seq x y z
N MET A 1 -2.97 18.05 -19.68
CA MET A 1 -3.54 18.12 -18.32
C MET A 1 -2.95 16.95 -17.55
N GLN A 2 -2.49 17.16 -16.32
CA GLN A 2 -2.03 16.07 -15.46
C GLN A 2 -3.27 15.37 -14.92
N ASP A 3 -3.57 14.19 -15.45
CA ASP A 3 -4.83 13.48 -15.17
C ASP A 3 -4.68 12.53 -13.97
N GLY A 4 -4.15 13.01 -12.85
CA GLY A 4 -4.15 12.28 -11.58
C GLY A 4 -2.86 12.38 -10.78
N PHE A 5 -2.98 12.10 -9.48
CA PHE A 5 -1.89 12.04 -8.52
C PHE A 5 -1.96 10.71 -7.77
N SER A 6 -0.82 10.04 -7.64
CA SER A 6 -0.77 8.70 -7.08
C SER A 6 0.29 8.56 -6.00
N GLU A 7 0.07 7.59 -5.13
CA GLU A 7 1.01 7.14 -4.11
C GLU A 7 1.27 5.64 -4.24
N VAL A 8 2.53 5.25 -4.06
CA VAL A 8 2.94 3.88 -3.71
C VAL A 8 3.47 3.88 -2.29
N LYS A 9 2.96 2.96 -1.47
CA LYS A 9 3.31 2.82 -0.05
C LYS A 9 3.75 1.40 0.26
N LEU A 10 4.94 1.26 0.82
CA LEU A 10 5.44 -0.01 1.33
C LEU A 10 5.16 -0.12 2.84
N PHE A 11 4.51 -1.22 3.23
CA PHE A 11 4.36 -1.65 4.61
C PHE A 11 5.26 -2.85 4.87
N GLN A 12 6.13 -2.73 5.86
CA GLN A 12 6.95 -3.84 6.36
C GLN A 12 6.32 -4.33 7.66
N VAL A 13 5.43 -5.33 7.56
CA VAL A 13 4.57 -5.78 8.66
C VAL A 13 5.28 -6.88 9.46
N HIS A 14 5.13 -6.84 10.78
CA HIS A 14 5.54 -7.93 11.66
C HIS A 14 4.93 -9.29 11.22
N PRO A 15 5.72 -10.37 11.09
CA PRO A 15 5.21 -11.65 10.61
C PRO A 15 4.05 -12.24 11.44
N ASP A 16 4.02 -11.95 12.74
CA ASP A 16 2.96 -12.36 13.68
C ASP A 16 1.73 -11.43 13.68
N LYS A 17 1.77 -10.32 12.94
CA LYS A 17 0.70 -9.30 12.87
C LYS A 17 0.00 -9.21 11.52
N THR A 18 0.28 -10.13 10.60
CA THR A 18 -0.26 -10.05 9.23
C THR A 18 -1.78 -10.13 9.18
N ALA A 19 -2.41 -10.96 10.02
CA ALA A 19 -3.87 -11.09 10.05
C ALA A 19 -4.55 -9.79 10.53
N GLU A 20 -4.02 -9.21 11.60
CA GLU A 20 -4.47 -7.92 12.15
C GLU A 20 -4.28 -6.79 11.13
N PHE A 21 -3.11 -6.74 10.49
CA PHE A 21 -2.82 -5.77 9.43
C PHE A 21 -3.76 -5.92 8.24
N GLU A 22 -4.02 -7.14 7.77
CA GLU A 22 -4.90 -7.39 6.63
C GLU A 22 -6.35 -7.01 6.91
N MET A 23 -6.84 -7.27 8.13
CA MET A 23 -8.16 -6.81 8.55
C MET A 23 -8.22 -5.28 8.56
N LEU A 24 -7.23 -4.63 9.16
CA LEU A 24 -7.19 -3.17 9.27
C LEU A 24 -7.05 -2.51 7.90
N ILE A 25 -6.13 -2.96 7.04
CA ILE A 25 -5.89 -2.32 5.74
C ILE A 25 -7.07 -2.51 4.78
N ARG A 26 -7.84 -3.60 4.89
CA ARG A 26 -9.09 -3.78 4.13
C ARG A 26 -10.15 -2.77 4.55
N GLN A 27 -10.30 -2.54 5.86
CA GLN A 27 -11.19 -1.50 6.37
C GLN A 27 -10.75 -0.11 5.88
N VAL A 28 -9.46 0.21 6.05
CA VAL A 28 -8.91 1.49 5.60
C VAL A 28 -9.12 1.68 4.10
N ALA A 29 -8.89 0.65 3.29
CA ALA A 29 -9.09 0.73 1.85
C ALA A 29 -10.54 1.02 1.49
N ALA A 30 -11.51 0.33 2.12
CA ALA A 30 -12.93 0.56 1.90
C ALA A 30 -13.35 2.00 2.26
N GLU A 31 -12.82 2.55 3.35
CA GLU A 31 -13.11 3.93 3.75
C GLU A 31 -12.35 4.98 2.93
N GLN A 32 -11.14 4.66 2.46
CA GLN A 32 -10.35 5.53 1.58
C GLN A 32 -10.99 5.68 0.20
N GLN A 33 -11.60 4.61 -0.31
CA GLN A 33 -12.38 4.65 -1.56
C GLN A 33 -13.55 5.64 -1.52
N LEU A 34 -14.04 5.98 -0.34
CA LEU A 34 -15.11 6.96 -0.14
C LEU A 34 -14.58 8.40 0.00
N GLN A 35 -13.27 8.60 0.07
CA GLN A 35 -12.70 9.95 0.17
C GLN A 35 -12.90 10.72 -1.14
N PRO A 36 -13.22 12.01 -1.08
CA PRO A 36 -13.37 12.84 -2.28
C PRO A 36 -12.14 12.78 -3.19
N GLY A 37 -12.39 12.60 -4.49
CA GLY A 37 -11.35 12.54 -5.51
C GLY A 37 -10.56 11.23 -5.54
N CYS A 38 -10.86 10.25 -4.68
CA CYS A 38 -10.28 8.91 -4.79
C CYS A 38 -10.75 8.23 -6.09
N ARG A 39 -9.81 7.63 -6.81
CA ARG A 39 -10.07 6.90 -8.06
C ARG A 39 -9.84 5.40 -7.90
N ASP A 40 -8.78 5.03 -7.20
CA ASP A 40 -8.40 3.63 -7.05
C ASP A 40 -7.58 3.40 -5.78
N ILE A 41 -7.81 2.24 -5.15
CA ILE A 41 -7.12 1.81 -3.94
C ILE A 41 -6.84 0.32 -4.07
N ARG A 42 -5.56 -0.03 -4.19
CA ARG A 42 -5.07 -1.41 -4.26
C ARG A 42 -4.04 -1.67 -3.17
N CYS A 43 -4.01 -2.91 -2.70
CA CYS A 43 -2.98 -3.38 -1.77
C CYS A 43 -2.61 -4.82 -2.14
N ILE A 44 -1.33 -5.07 -2.39
CA ILE A 44 -0.80 -6.39 -2.71
C ILE A 44 0.06 -6.90 -1.56
N LYS A 45 -0.05 -8.19 -1.27
CA LYS A 45 0.85 -8.90 -0.38
C LYS A 45 1.94 -9.56 -1.20
N ARG A 46 3.22 -9.30 -0.87
CA ARG A 46 4.35 -9.83 -1.65
C ARG A 46 4.69 -11.26 -1.19
N PHE A 47 4.36 -12.24 -2.02
CA PHE A 47 4.74 -13.64 -1.82
C PHE A 47 5.44 -14.32 -2.99
N PHE A 48 5.58 -13.62 -4.12
CA PHE A 48 6.21 -14.16 -5.32
C PHE A 48 7.43 -13.32 -5.71
N THR A 49 8.35 -13.92 -6.46
CA THR A 49 9.46 -13.23 -7.12
C THR A 49 9.70 -13.79 -8.52
N ILE A 50 10.19 -12.94 -9.40
CA ILE A 50 10.71 -13.32 -10.72
C ILE A 50 12.22 -13.61 -10.69
N ASP A 51 12.89 -13.40 -9.55
CA ASP A 51 14.33 -13.62 -9.43
C ASP A 51 14.67 -15.10 -9.67
N GLY A 52 15.46 -15.34 -10.72
CA GLY A 52 15.85 -16.68 -11.16
C GLY A 52 14.74 -17.44 -11.90
N VAL A 53 13.71 -16.76 -12.40
CA VAL A 53 12.65 -17.33 -13.26
C VAL A 53 12.94 -16.98 -14.72
N GLU A 54 12.81 -17.95 -15.62
CA GLU A 54 12.99 -17.73 -17.06
C GLU A 54 11.86 -16.85 -17.65
N PRO A 55 12.15 -15.99 -18.64
CA PRO A 55 11.12 -15.20 -19.32
C PRO A 55 9.98 -16.07 -19.87
N GLY A 56 8.74 -15.66 -19.60
CA GLY A 56 7.53 -16.39 -20.02
C GLY A 56 7.05 -17.45 -19.03
N GLN A 57 7.82 -17.77 -17.99
CA GLN A 57 7.39 -18.67 -16.91
C GLN A 57 6.67 -17.90 -15.79
N PRO A 58 5.75 -18.54 -15.04
CA PRO A 58 5.07 -17.91 -13.93
C PRO A 58 6.05 -17.56 -12.79
N PRO A 59 5.80 -16.49 -12.02
CA PRO A 59 6.58 -16.18 -10.82
C PRO A 59 6.57 -17.35 -9.82
N ARG A 60 7.69 -17.57 -9.14
CA ARG A 60 7.78 -18.57 -8.06
C ARG A 60 7.51 -17.95 -6.70
N GLU A 61 7.07 -18.76 -5.76
CA GLU A 61 6.92 -18.34 -4.37
C GLU A 61 8.27 -17.98 -3.71
N LEU A 62 8.21 -17.08 -2.74
CA LEU A 62 9.32 -16.80 -1.84
C LEU A 62 9.55 -18.02 -0.92
N THR A 63 10.76 -18.54 -0.92
CA THR A 63 11.12 -19.72 -0.09
C THR A 63 11.26 -19.40 1.40
N ARG A 64 11.35 -18.12 1.76
CA ARG A 64 11.39 -17.66 3.16
C ARG A 64 10.91 -16.22 3.30
N VAL A 65 10.25 -15.94 4.41
CA VAL A 65 9.98 -14.58 4.90
C VAL A 65 11.12 -14.18 5.83
N VAL A 66 11.85 -13.12 5.49
CA VAL A 66 12.96 -12.61 6.30
C VAL A 66 12.54 -11.31 6.97
N LYS A 67 12.50 -11.30 8.31
CA LYS A 67 12.17 -10.16 9.19
C LYS A 67 10.72 -9.65 9.13
N CYS A 68 10.13 -9.49 7.96
CA CYS A 68 8.79 -8.92 7.78
C CYS A 68 8.07 -9.47 6.55
N VAL A 69 6.75 -9.30 6.53
CA VAL A 69 5.94 -9.49 5.33
C VAL A 69 5.70 -8.14 4.68
N LYS A 70 5.98 -8.04 3.38
CA LYS A 70 5.86 -6.78 2.63
C LYS A 70 4.50 -6.68 1.96
N TYR A 71 3.88 -5.51 2.12
CA TYR A 71 2.67 -5.14 1.39
C TYR A 71 2.93 -3.85 0.64
N TYR A 72 2.41 -3.74 -0.59
CA TYR A 72 2.52 -2.54 -1.40
C TYR A 72 1.11 -2.04 -1.68
N ALA A 73 0.82 -0.82 -1.27
CA ALA A 73 -0.41 -0.14 -1.62
C ALA A 73 -0.17 0.85 -2.76
N TYR A 74 -1.16 0.94 -3.65
CA TYR A 74 -1.24 1.95 -4.70
C TYR A 74 -2.55 2.70 -4.52
N TRP A 75 -2.46 4.01 -4.27
CA TRP A 75 -3.61 4.89 -4.08
C TRP A 75 -3.59 5.97 -5.15
N GLU A 76 -4.70 6.16 -5.84
CA GLU A 76 -4.83 7.14 -6.92
C GLU A 76 -5.95 8.12 -6.64
N PHE A 77 -5.67 9.39 -6.92
CA PHE A 77 -6.56 10.51 -6.74
C PHE A 77 -6.62 11.38 -8.00
N ASP A 78 -7.69 12.15 -8.12
CA ASP A 78 -7.89 13.09 -9.22
C ASP A 78 -6.95 14.30 -9.19
N SER A 79 -6.43 14.65 -8.02
CA SER A 79 -5.62 15.84 -7.78
C SER A 79 -4.76 15.66 -6.54
N LYS A 80 -3.66 16.43 -6.45
CA LYS A 80 -2.81 16.48 -5.26
C LYS A 80 -3.55 17.05 -4.03
N GLU A 81 -4.55 17.89 -4.24
CA GLU A 81 -5.37 18.47 -3.18
C GLU A 81 -6.31 17.42 -2.56
N SER A 82 -6.98 16.60 -3.38
CA SER A 82 -7.79 15.46 -2.92
C SER A 82 -6.92 14.45 -2.18
N TYR A 83 -5.74 14.12 -2.72
CA TYR A 83 -4.74 13.29 -2.05
C TYR A 83 -4.36 13.85 -0.67
N GLY A 84 -4.02 15.14 -0.58
CA GLY A 84 -3.59 15.79 0.66
C GLY A 84 -4.64 15.71 1.78
N LYS A 85 -5.93 15.86 1.42
CA LYS A 85 -7.03 15.71 2.38
C LYS A 85 -7.19 14.25 2.83
N ALA A 86 -7.16 13.33 1.88
CA ALA A 86 -7.34 11.91 2.15
C ALA A 86 -6.19 11.31 2.97
N ILE A 87 -4.95 11.79 2.78
CA ILE A 87 -3.79 11.32 3.53
C ILE A 87 -3.79 11.87 4.97
N ALA A 88 -4.22 13.12 5.18
CA ALA A 88 -4.40 13.68 6.51
C ALA A 88 -5.41 12.86 7.33
N TRP A 89 -6.58 12.58 6.73
CA TRP A 89 -7.59 11.70 7.33
C TRP A 89 -7.03 10.32 7.69
N PHE A 90 -6.24 9.72 6.79
CA PHE A 90 -5.64 8.40 7.02
C PHE A 90 -4.72 8.40 8.24
N PHE A 91 -3.83 9.39 8.35
CA PHE A 91 -2.88 9.46 9.46
C PHE A 91 -3.57 9.76 10.79
N ASP A 92 -4.56 10.65 10.80
CA ASP A 92 -5.31 11.00 12.00
C ASP A 92 -6.09 9.80 12.55
N ARG A 93 -6.73 9.03 11.67
CA ARG A 93 -7.62 7.93 12.08
C ARG A 93 -6.89 6.61 12.30
N TYR A 94 -5.90 6.30 11.45
CA TYR A 94 -5.29 4.96 11.39
C TYR A 94 -3.78 4.94 11.54
N GLY A 95 -3.10 6.08 11.37
CA GLY A 95 -1.63 6.14 11.35
C GLY A 95 -0.98 5.45 12.55
N LYS A 96 -1.42 5.77 13.77
CA LYS A 96 -0.90 5.16 14.99
C LYS A 96 -1.19 3.66 15.10
N GLN A 97 -2.36 3.21 14.65
CA GLN A 97 -2.75 1.80 14.72
C GLN A 97 -1.90 0.98 13.76
N ILE A 98 -1.76 1.44 12.52
CA ILE A 98 -0.96 0.76 11.51
C ILE A 98 0.51 0.73 11.92
N MET A 99 1.08 1.83 12.41
CA MET A 99 2.49 1.88 12.81
C MET A 99 2.87 0.81 13.85
N LYS A 100 1.96 0.47 14.76
CA LYS A 100 2.20 -0.59 15.77
C LYS A 100 2.35 -1.99 15.15
N LEU A 101 1.89 -2.17 13.91
CA LEU A 101 1.95 -3.44 13.19
C LEU A 101 3.19 -3.53 12.27
N LEU A 102 3.92 -2.43 12.11
CA LEU A 102 5.07 -2.35 11.21
C LEU A 102 6.40 -2.46 11.96
N ILE A 103 7.38 -3.09 11.33
CA ILE A 103 8.77 -3.13 11.82
C ILE A 103 9.55 -1.86 11.45
N MET A 104 9.04 -1.07 10.50
CA MET A 104 9.64 0.16 9.98
C MET A 104 8.54 1.21 9.75
N PRO A 105 8.86 2.51 9.78
CA PRO A 105 7.92 3.56 9.41
C PRO A 105 7.34 3.38 8.00
N PHE A 106 6.27 4.14 7.71
CA PHE A 106 5.72 4.19 6.36
C PHE A 106 6.80 4.63 5.36
N ASP A 107 6.91 3.90 4.27
CA ASP A 107 7.75 4.25 3.13
C ASP A 107 6.83 4.65 1.97
N ILE A 108 6.78 5.96 1.70
CA ILE A 108 5.76 6.60 0.87
C ILE A 108 6.43 7.33 -0.28
N HIS A 109 6.00 7.02 -1.49
CA HIS A 109 6.41 7.69 -2.70
C HIS A 109 5.17 8.17 -3.45
N CYS A 110 5.09 9.44 -3.76
CA CYS A 110 3.95 10.02 -4.47
C CYS A 110 4.40 10.88 -5.64
N GLY A 111 3.52 11.08 -6.61
CA GLY A 111 3.81 11.86 -7.79
C GLY A 111 2.67 11.89 -8.80
N ASP A 112 2.89 12.64 -9.86
CA ASP A 112 1.93 12.80 -10.94
C ASP A 112 1.85 11.52 -11.79
N ARG A 113 0.63 11.14 -12.19
CA ARG A 113 0.42 10.02 -13.10
C ARG A 113 0.91 10.36 -14.50
N ILE A 114 1.76 9.50 -15.07
CA ILE A 114 2.34 9.69 -16.41
C ILE A 114 1.64 8.80 -17.46
N ALA A 115 1.07 7.66 -17.05
CA ALA A 115 0.31 6.73 -17.89
C ALA A 115 -0.79 6.05 -17.07
#